data_AF-A0A2K3PMK1-F1
#
_entry.id   AF-A0A2K3PMK1-F1
#
_cell.length_a   1.000
_cell.length_b   1.000
_cell.length_c   1.000
_cell.angle_alpha   90.00
_cell.angle_beta   90.00
_cell.angle_gamma   90.00
#
_symmetry.space_group_name_H-M   'P 1'
#
loop_
_entity.id
_entity.type
_entity.pdbx_description
1 polymer ?
#
loop_
_entity_poly.entity_id
_entity_poly.type
_entity_poly.pdbx_seq_one_letter_code
_entity_poly.pdbx_strand_id
1 'polypeptide(L)'
;VRVNTRLLYQQTKFNLLREESEGYAKLVTLLCRDSEAPTQKGSASTIGIIKSLIGHFDLDPNRVFDIVLECFELQPDNDVFIELIPIFPKSHASQILGFKFQYYQRMEVSNPVPYGLYRLAALLVKQDFIDLDCIYAHLLPKDEEAFEHYSTFSSKRFDEANKIGKINLAATGKDLMDEEKTGDVTIDLFAAIAMETDAIDERKSELHTSQTLGLLTGFLSVDDWYHAHVLFERLSPLNPVEHIQICDSLFRLIEKSISSPYYVIRQAHLQNPGLSAGGSTDAMNVDHPSGHGSFIDLPKELFQMLACTGPFLYRDTMLLQKVCRVLRGYYLSALELVSHGDGVLNPQFHVIGNPHLHLKEARLRVEDALGACLLPSLQLVPANPAVGQEIWE
;
A
#
# COMPACT_ATOMS: atom_id res chain seq x y z
N VAL A 1 -10.11 5.45 56.45
CA VAL A 1 -9.29 4.77 55.42
C VAL A 1 -9.61 5.29 54.02
N ARG A 2 -10.78 5.05 53.42
CA ARG A 2 -11.15 5.58 52.08
C ARG A 2 -10.94 7.10 51.85
N VAL A 3 -11.26 7.95 52.82
CA VAL A 3 -11.10 9.42 52.71
C VAL A 3 -9.62 9.84 52.73
N ASN A 4 -8.82 9.27 53.64
CA ASN A 4 -7.38 9.54 53.70
C ASN A 4 -6.66 8.97 52.47
N THR A 5 -7.07 7.81 51.96
CA THR A 5 -6.50 7.26 50.72
C THR A 5 -6.77 8.18 49.54
N ARG A 6 -7.99 8.75 49.46
CA ARG A 6 -8.36 9.71 48.42
C ARG A 6 -7.56 11.03 48.51
N LEU A 7 -7.38 11.56 49.72
CA LEU A 7 -6.65 12.81 49.94
C LEU A 7 -5.14 12.68 49.72
N LEU A 8 -4.55 11.51 50.00
CA LEU A 8 -3.09 11.32 49.98
C LEU A 8 -2.57 10.67 48.70
N TYR A 9 -3.39 9.91 47.96
CA TYR A 9 -2.93 9.09 46.84
C TYR A 9 -3.65 9.35 45.52
N GLN A 10 -4.70 10.18 45.49
CA GLN A 10 -5.35 10.55 44.23
C GLN A 10 -4.60 11.74 43.62
N GLN A 11 -3.99 11.55 42.45
CA GLN A 11 -3.55 12.69 41.64
C GLN A 11 -4.79 13.48 41.18
N THR A 12 -4.78 14.78 41.42
CA THR A 12 -5.79 15.71 40.91
C THR A 12 -5.47 16.05 39.46
N LYS A 13 -5.61 15.06 38.57
CA LYS A 13 -5.57 15.29 37.12
C LYS A 13 -6.97 15.21 36.55
N PHE A 14 -7.30 16.16 35.69
CA PHE A 14 -8.63 16.27 35.10
C PHE A 14 -8.66 15.57 33.75
N ASN A 15 -9.40 14.47 33.66
CA ASN A 15 -9.46 13.62 32.46
C ASN A 15 -10.72 13.88 31.63
N LEU A 16 -11.76 14.46 32.22
CA LEU A 16 -13.02 14.72 31.53
C LEU A 16 -13.14 16.19 31.13
N LEU A 17 -13.70 16.44 29.94
CA LEU A 17 -13.89 17.80 29.41
C LEU A 17 -14.74 18.70 30.34
N ARG A 18 -15.66 18.10 31.10
CA ARG A 18 -16.52 18.81 32.06
C ARG A 18 -15.82 19.22 33.35
N GLU A 19 -14.68 18.60 33.65
CA GLU A 19 -13.92 18.89 34.87
C GLU A 19 -13.14 20.20 34.70
N GLU A 20 -12.46 20.37 33.56
CA GLU A 20 -11.67 21.57 33.24
C GLU A 20 -11.95 22.08 31.82
N SER A 21 -13.13 22.67 31.63
CA SER A 21 -13.60 23.13 30.31
C SER A 21 -12.73 24.25 29.73
N GLU A 22 -12.17 25.13 30.56
CA GLU A 22 -11.29 26.22 30.10
C GLU A 22 -9.96 25.69 29.56
N GLY A 23 -9.32 24.76 30.28
CA GLY A 23 -8.05 24.17 29.86
C GLY A 23 -8.16 23.43 28.53
N TYR A 24 -9.19 22.58 28.39
CA TYR A 24 -9.45 21.86 27.15
C TYR A 24 -9.86 22.78 25.98
N ALA A 25 -10.67 23.83 26.23
CA ALA A 25 -11.03 24.78 25.19
C ALA A 25 -9.81 25.55 24.65
N LYS A 26 -8.91 25.99 25.54
CA LYS A 26 -7.65 26.65 25.14
C LYS A 26 -6.73 25.71 24.35
N LEU A 27 -6.64 24.44 24.75
CA LEU A 27 -5.89 23.42 24.04
C LEU A 27 -6.43 23.23 22.62
N VAL A 28 -7.72 22.96 22.46
CA VAL A 28 -8.35 22.75 21.14
C VAL A 28 -8.19 23.99 20.26
N THR A 29 -8.41 25.18 20.82
CA THR A 29 -8.23 26.44 20.08
C THR A 29 -6.79 26.63 19.61
N LEU A 30 -5.79 26.21 20.39
CA LEU A 30 -4.39 26.27 20.00
C LEU A 30 -4.09 25.28 18.85
N LEU A 31 -4.60 24.05 18.93
CA LEU A 31 -4.36 22.99 17.94
C LEU A 31 -5.06 23.28 16.61
N CYS A 32 -6.26 23.89 16.64
CA CYS A 32 -7.03 24.23 15.44
C CYS A 32 -6.65 25.59 14.81
N ARG A 33 -5.61 26.28 15.30
CA ARG A 33 -5.14 27.50 14.63
C ARG A 33 -4.62 27.17 13.25
N ASP A 34 -5.16 27.82 12.23
CA ASP A 34 -4.63 27.74 10.87
C ASP A 34 -3.16 28.15 10.87
N SER A 35 -2.29 27.18 10.62
CA SER A 35 -0.85 27.39 10.54
C SER A 35 -0.55 28.13 9.23
N GLU A 36 -0.53 29.46 9.27
CA GLU A 36 0.13 30.25 8.24
C GLU A 36 1.64 29.92 8.30
N ALA A 37 2.05 28.96 7.47
CA ALA A 37 3.40 28.45 7.24
C ALA A 37 4.06 27.69 8.43
N PRO A 38 4.48 26.43 8.22
CA PRO A 38 5.24 25.67 9.21
C PRO A 38 6.65 26.25 9.30
N THR A 39 6.89 27.12 10.28
CA THR A 39 8.25 27.50 10.67
C THR A 39 8.66 26.67 11.89
N GLN A 40 9.87 26.09 11.88
CA GLN A 40 10.43 25.32 13.01
C GLN A 40 10.42 26.06 14.36
N LYS A 41 10.32 27.39 14.35
CA LYS A 41 10.16 28.19 15.58
C LYS A 41 8.74 28.15 16.14
N GLY A 42 7.73 27.97 15.28
CA GLY A 42 6.32 27.87 15.68
C GLY A 42 6.04 26.58 16.42
N SER A 43 6.58 25.45 15.97
CA SER A 43 6.37 24.14 16.60
C SER A 43 6.93 24.08 18.02
N ALA A 44 8.17 24.50 18.25
CA ALA A 44 8.78 24.56 19.58
C ALA A 44 8.00 25.47 20.56
N SER A 45 7.46 26.59 20.06
CA SER A 45 6.60 27.47 20.84
C SER A 45 5.29 26.80 21.22
N THR A 46 4.61 26.14 20.27
CA THR A 46 3.37 25.39 20.52
C THR A 46 3.56 24.27 21.53
N ILE A 47 4.67 23.53 21.43
CA ILE A 47 5.09 22.51 22.40
C ILE A 47 5.21 23.10 23.82
N GLY A 48 5.88 24.25 23.95
CA GLY A 48 6.03 24.95 25.22
C GLY A 48 4.69 25.37 25.81
N ILE A 49 3.78 25.89 24.98
CA ILE A 49 2.44 26.30 25.39
C ILE A 49 1.62 25.09 25.86
N ILE A 50 1.65 23.96 25.15
CA ILE A 50 0.92 22.74 25.53
C ILE A 50 1.42 22.21 26.88
N LYS A 51 2.75 22.15 27.09
CA LYS A 51 3.31 21.77 28.40
C LYS A 51 2.86 22.73 29.51
N SER A 52 2.80 24.03 29.24
CA SER A 52 2.30 25.02 30.19
C SER A 52 0.81 24.84 30.48
N LEU A 53 -0.02 24.50 29.48
CA LEU A 53 -1.45 24.25 29.67
C LEU A 53 -1.70 22.99 30.50
N ILE A 54 -0.98 21.90 30.22
CA ILE A 54 -1.05 20.65 30.99
C ILE A 54 -0.73 20.91 32.46
N GLY A 55 0.32 21.68 32.75
CA GLY A 55 0.72 21.98 34.13
C GLY A 55 -0.13 23.04 34.82
N HIS A 56 -0.68 24.03 34.10
CA HIS A 56 -1.47 25.10 34.70
C HIS A 56 -2.89 24.69 35.06
N PHE A 57 -3.50 23.84 34.23
CA PHE A 57 -4.86 23.35 34.41
C PHE A 57 -4.92 21.90 34.92
N ASP A 58 -3.79 21.33 35.32
CA ASP A 58 -3.67 19.93 35.77
C ASP A 58 -4.36 18.92 34.83
N LEU A 59 -4.22 19.11 33.52
CA LEU A 59 -4.87 18.26 32.51
C LEU A 59 -4.26 16.86 32.51
N ASP A 60 -5.08 15.84 32.26
CA ASP A 60 -4.58 14.48 32.06
C ASP A 60 -3.81 14.36 30.73
N PRO A 61 -2.52 13.98 30.76
CA PRO A 61 -1.71 13.91 29.54
C PRO A 61 -2.23 12.90 28.50
N ASN A 62 -2.91 11.82 28.92
CA ASN A 62 -3.46 10.84 28.00
C ASN A 62 -4.67 11.43 27.27
N ARG A 63 -5.53 12.19 27.98
CA ARG A 63 -6.65 12.90 27.33
C ARG A 63 -6.18 14.01 26.41
N VAL A 64 -5.13 14.74 26.80
CA VAL A 64 -4.52 15.75 25.92
C VAL A 64 -3.95 15.09 24.66
N PHE A 65 -3.26 13.95 24.80
CA PHE A 65 -2.77 13.19 23.65
C PHE A 65 -3.90 12.72 22.74
N ASP A 66 -4.98 12.18 23.32
CA ASP A 66 -6.17 11.76 22.59
C ASP A 66 -6.80 12.88 21.74
N ILE A 67 -6.89 14.10 22.29
CA ILE A 67 -7.35 15.29 21.56
C ILE A 67 -6.35 15.70 20.46
N VAL A 68 -5.05 15.62 20.74
CA VAL A 68 -4.01 15.90 19.74
C VAL A 68 -4.12 14.93 18.55
N LEU A 69 -4.39 13.65 18.81
CA LEU A 69 -4.62 12.65 17.77
C LEU A 69 -5.87 12.96 16.94
N GLU A 70 -6.97 13.38 17.57
CA GLU A 70 -8.20 13.80 16.87
C GLU A 70 -7.96 15.03 15.99
N CYS A 71 -7.23 16.03 16.47
CA CYS A 71 -6.87 17.19 15.65
C CYS A 71 -5.94 16.80 14.49
N PHE A 72 -5.01 15.87 14.71
CA PHE A 72 -4.10 15.41 13.66
C PHE A 72 -4.84 14.62 12.57
N GLU A 73 -5.88 13.86 12.93
CA GLU A 73 -6.76 13.20 11.97
C GLU A 73 -7.46 14.22 11.05
N LEU A 74 -7.89 15.37 11.60
CA LEU A 74 -8.57 16.44 10.85
C LEU A 74 -7.61 17.28 9.99
N GLN A 75 -6.33 17.39 10.37
CA GLN A 75 -5.34 18.24 9.72
C GLN A 75 -4.05 17.46 9.43
N PRO A 76 -4.07 16.53 8.46
CA PRO A 76 -2.97 15.59 8.23
C PRO A 76 -1.74 16.23 7.56
N ASP A 77 -1.86 17.44 7.01
CA ASP A 77 -0.77 18.15 6.32
C ASP A 77 0.08 19.01 7.27
N ASN A 78 -0.27 19.08 8.56
CA ASN A 78 0.42 19.90 9.54
C ASN A 78 1.50 19.09 10.28
N ASP A 79 2.76 19.27 9.87
CA ASP A 79 3.93 18.59 10.44
C ASP A 79 4.13 18.87 11.95
N VAL A 80 3.53 19.92 12.50
CA VAL A 80 3.62 20.27 13.93
C VAL A 80 3.12 19.12 14.81
N PHE A 81 2.12 18.36 14.36
CA PHE A 81 1.61 17.21 15.11
C PHE A 81 2.65 16.08 15.23
N ILE A 82 3.48 15.89 14.20
CA ILE A 82 4.59 14.91 14.22
C ILE A 82 5.62 15.30 15.28
N GLU A 83 5.93 16.60 15.40
CA GLU A 83 6.85 17.10 16.43
C GLU A 83 6.25 17.07 17.85
N LEU A 84 4.93 17.05 17.99
CA LEU A 84 4.22 16.99 19.27
C LEU A 84 4.17 15.57 19.87
N ILE A 85 4.10 14.54 19.02
CA ILE A 85 3.95 13.14 19.42
C ILE A 85 5.01 12.68 20.46
N PRO A 86 6.32 12.97 20.30
CA PRO A 86 7.36 12.51 21.24
C PRO A 86 7.24 13.04 22.68
N ILE A 87 6.38 14.04 22.94
CA ILE A 87 6.19 14.61 24.28
C ILE A 87 5.36 13.68 25.17
N PHE A 88 4.53 12.85 24.56
CA PHE A 88 3.58 12.00 25.25
C PHE A 88 4.16 10.60 25.54
N PRO A 89 3.69 9.93 26.61
CA PRO A 89 4.19 8.61 26.96
C PRO A 89 3.78 7.56 25.93
N LYS A 90 4.78 6.87 25.35
CA LYS A 90 4.57 5.79 24.36
C LYS A 90 3.70 4.64 24.88
N SER A 91 3.80 4.32 26.18
CA SER A 91 3.17 3.15 26.79
C SER A 91 1.64 3.12 26.70
N HIS A 92 0.99 4.29 26.66
CA HIS A 92 -0.48 4.39 26.59
C HIS A 92 -0.98 4.72 25.19
N ALA A 93 -0.09 5.07 24.26
CA ALA A 93 -0.47 5.48 22.92
C ALA A 93 -1.16 4.35 22.13
N SER A 94 -0.61 3.13 22.21
CA SER A 94 -1.21 1.94 21.60
C SER A 94 -2.60 1.64 22.17
N GLN A 95 -2.78 1.78 23.48
CA GLN A 95 -4.05 1.54 24.16
C GLN A 95 -5.12 2.56 23.76
N ILE A 96 -4.74 3.84 23.61
CA ILE A 96 -5.67 4.90 23.18
C ILE A 96 -6.12 4.68 21.74
N LEU A 97 -5.20 4.38 20.83
CA LEU A 97 -5.55 4.00 19.45
C LEU A 97 -6.42 2.74 19.41
N GLY A 98 -6.05 1.71 20.17
CA GLY A 98 -6.84 0.48 20.29
C GLY A 98 -8.26 0.75 20.76
N PHE A 99 -8.44 1.63 21.75
CA PHE A 99 -9.75 2.04 22.22
C PHE A 99 -10.55 2.80 21.15
N LYS A 100 -9.91 3.65 20.34
CA LYS A 100 -10.55 4.29 19.18
C LYS A 100 -11.00 3.27 18.14
N PHE A 101 -10.17 2.29 17.79
CA PHE A 101 -10.57 1.22 16.88
C PHE A 101 -11.72 0.37 17.44
N GLN A 102 -11.71 0.08 18.74
CA GLN A 102 -12.79 -0.64 19.42
C GLN A 102 -14.10 0.16 19.50
N TYR A 103 -14.03 1.50 19.51
CA TYR A 103 -15.22 2.34 19.51
C TYR A 103 -16.08 2.12 18.25
N TYR A 104 -15.46 2.03 17.08
CA TYR A 104 -16.15 1.79 15.80
C TYR A 104 -16.63 0.35 15.62
N GLN A 105 -16.30 -0.56 16.54
CA GLN A 105 -16.79 -1.95 16.54
C GLN A 105 -18.10 -2.10 17.32
N ARG A 106 -18.52 -1.08 18.07
CA ARG A 106 -19.74 -1.15 18.89
C ARG A 106 -20.96 -1.13 17.98
N MET A 107 -21.94 -2.00 18.28
CA MET A 107 -23.23 -2.10 17.55
C MET A 107 -24.01 -0.78 17.48
N GLU A 108 -23.71 0.15 18.38
CA GLU A 108 -24.33 1.49 18.45
C GLU A 108 -23.75 2.47 17.42
N VAL A 109 -22.56 2.17 16.86
CA VAL A 109 -21.84 3.01 15.91
C VAL A 109 -21.96 2.38 14.53
N SER A 110 -22.88 2.90 13.72
CA SER A 110 -23.11 2.42 12.35
C SER A 110 -22.06 2.90 11.33
N ASN A 111 -21.14 3.77 11.75
CA ASN A 111 -20.16 4.38 10.86
C ASN A 111 -18.88 3.51 10.81
N PRO A 112 -18.35 3.22 9.62
CA PRO A 112 -17.06 2.56 9.50
C PRO A 112 -15.94 3.43 10.08
N VAL A 113 -14.82 2.79 10.41
CA VAL A 113 -13.63 3.50 10.88
C VAL A 113 -13.20 4.53 9.82
N PRO A 114 -13.00 5.81 10.19
CA PRO A 114 -12.52 6.82 9.28
C PRO A 114 -11.15 6.48 8.70
N TYR A 115 -10.96 6.80 7.43
CA TYR A 115 -9.68 6.60 6.75
C TYR A 115 -8.53 7.42 7.40
N GLY A 116 -8.84 8.59 7.95
CA GLY A 116 -7.88 9.42 8.68
C GLY A 116 -7.25 8.70 9.86
N LEU A 117 -8.02 7.88 10.60
CA LEU A 117 -7.51 7.10 11.72
C LEU A 117 -6.51 6.02 11.27
N TYR A 118 -6.75 5.36 10.13
CA TYR A 118 -5.79 4.38 9.58
C TYR A 118 -4.49 5.06 9.13
N ARG A 119 -4.59 6.22 8.44
CA ARG A 119 -3.42 7.03 8.06
C ARG A 119 -2.63 7.48 9.28
N LEU A 120 -3.32 7.93 10.33
CA LEU A 120 -2.72 8.34 11.60
C LEU A 120 -1.97 7.18 12.28
N ALA A 121 -2.61 6.02 12.40
CA ALA A 121 -1.98 4.83 12.97
C ALA A 121 -0.72 4.43 12.18
N ALA A 122 -0.79 4.44 10.84
CA ALA A 122 0.36 4.16 9.99
C ALA A 122 1.50 5.18 10.17
N LEU A 123 1.18 6.48 10.30
CA LEU A 123 2.18 7.52 10.56
C LEU A 123 2.89 7.32 11.92
N LEU A 124 2.14 6.94 12.95
CA LEU A 124 2.70 6.71 14.30
C LEU A 124 3.63 5.48 14.34
N VAL A 125 3.30 4.44 13.57
CA VAL A 125 4.16 3.26 13.42
C VAL A 125 5.41 3.61 12.60
N LYS A 126 5.26 4.36 11.50
CA LYS A 126 6.41 4.82 10.68
C LYS A 126 7.44 5.66 11.47
N GLN A 127 6.99 6.39 12.49
CA GLN A 127 7.85 7.21 13.35
C GLN A 127 8.43 6.43 14.54
N ASP A 128 8.29 5.09 14.58
CA ASP A 128 8.70 4.23 15.70
C ASP A 128 8.14 4.69 17.06
N PHE A 129 6.95 5.29 17.05
CA PHE A 129 6.26 5.71 18.27
C PHE A 129 5.45 4.55 18.88
N ILE A 130 4.88 3.70 18.01
CA ILE A 130 4.05 2.57 18.40
C ILE A 130 4.47 1.34 17.59
N ASP A 131 4.57 0.20 18.26
CA ASP A 131 4.83 -1.08 17.61
C ASP A 131 3.58 -1.58 16.87
N LEU A 132 3.77 -2.10 15.65
CA LEU A 132 2.70 -2.66 14.83
C LEU A 132 1.90 -3.74 15.59
N ASP A 133 2.60 -4.64 16.29
CA ASP A 133 1.98 -5.75 17.01
C ASP A 133 1.08 -5.27 18.17
N CYS A 134 1.38 -4.11 18.78
CA CYS A 134 0.54 -3.55 19.83
C CYS A 134 -0.79 -3.02 19.29
N ILE A 135 -0.81 -2.41 18.11
CA ILE A 135 -2.06 -1.95 17.48
C ILE A 135 -2.84 -3.16 16.97
N TYR A 136 -2.14 -4.10 16.33
CA TYR A 136 -2.73 -5.29 15.73
C TYR A 136 -3.55 -6.11 16.73
N ALA A 137 -3.09 -6.24 17.98
CA ALA A 137 -3.80 -6.95 19.04
C ALA A 137 -5.20 -6.38 19.37
N HIS A 138 -5.48 -5.13 18.99
CA HIS A 138 -6.76 -4.46 19.22
C HIS A 138 -7.69 -4.44 18.01
N LEU A 139 -7.20 -4.86 16.83
CA LEU A 139 -7.98 -4.85 15.60
C LEU A 139 -8.91 -6.05 15.52
N LEU A 140 -10.04 -5.86 14.82
CA LEU A 140 -10.97 -6.91 14.47
C LEU A 140 -11.31 -6.82 12.96
N PRO A 141 -11.77 -7.92 12.34
CA PRO A 141 -11.90 -9.28 12.89
C PRO A 141 -10.55 -9.94 13.18
N LYS A 142 -10.55 -11.00 13.99
CA LYS A 142 -9.34 -11.81 14.18
C LYS A 142 -9.00 -12.53 12.87
N ASP A 143 -7.71 -12.75 12.64
CA ASP A 143 -7.19 -13.36 11.42
C ASP A 143 -7.87 -14.69 11.08
N GLU A 144 -8.04 -15.56 12.08
CA GLU A 144 -8.69 -16.87 11.91
C GLU A 144 -10.12 -16.74 11.34
N GLU A 145 -10.93 -15.85 11.92
CA GLU A 145 -12.31 -15.61 11.48
C GLU A 145 -12.36 -15.00 10.07
N ALA A 146 -11.45 -14.07 9.78
CA ALA A 146 -11.32 -13.47 8.46
C ALA A 146 -10.95 -14.52 7.40
N PHE A 147 -9.99 -15.39 7.71
CA PHE A 147 -9.52 -16.44 6.80
C PHE A 147 -10.62 -17.48 6.52
N GLU A 148 -11.40 -17.87 7.52
CA GLU A 148 -12.53 -18.79 7.33
C GLU A 148 -13.61 -18.19 6.43
N HIS A 149 -13.98 -16.92 6.67
CA HIS A 149 -14.96 -16.21 5.85
C HIS A 149 -14.51 -16.13 4.39
N TYR A 150 -13.25 -15.75 4.17
CA TYR A 150 -12.68 -15.69 2.82
C TYR A 150 -12.57 -17.06 2.16
N SER A 151 -12.17 -18.11 2.89
CA SER A 151 -12.11 -19.46 2.32
C SER A 151 -13.48 -19.96 1.85
N THR A 152 -14.53 -19.61 2.60
CA THR A 152 -15.92 -19.96 2.27
C THR A 152 -16.37 -19.20 1.04
N PHE A 153 -16.06 -17.90 0.98
CA PHE A 153 -16.32 -17.06 -0.19
C PHE A 153 -15.60 -17.59 -1.44
N SER A 154 -14.29 -17.84 -1.34
CA SER A 154 -13.46 -18.35 -2.43
C SER A 154 -13.97 -19.70 -2.94
N SER A 155 -14.33 -20.64 -2.05
CA SER A 155 -14.89 -21.93 -2.45
C SER A 155 -16.20 -21.78 -3.25
N LYS A 156 -17.10 -20.90 -2.83
CA LYS A 156 -18.35 -20.63 -3.57
C LYS A 156 -18.05 -20.10 -4.97
N ARG A 157 -17.05 -19.22 -5.09
CA ARG A 157 -16.63 -18.64 -6.39
C ARG A 157 -15.97 -19.68 -7.30
N PHE A 158 -15.14 -20.56 -6.74
CA PHE A 158 -14.60 -21.69 -7.50
C PHE A 158 -15.71 -22.63 -7.99
N ASP A 159 -16.75 -22.88 -7.20
CA ASP A 159 -17.89 -23.69 -7.61
C ASP A 159 -18.73 -23.02 -8.70
N GLU A 160 -18.92 -21.70 -8.63
CA GLU A 160 -19.56 -20.90 -9.68
C GLU A 160 -18.76 -20.95 -10.98
N ALA A 161 -17.45 -20.70 -10.92
CA ALA A 161 -16.55 -20.78 -12.07
C ALA A 161 -16.53 -22.19 -12.67
N ASN A 162 -16.52 -23.23 -11.85
CA ASN A 162 -16.58 -24.62 -12.30
C ASN A 162 -17.93 -25.02 -12.90
N LYS A 163 -19.01 -24.26 -12.66
CA LYS A 163 -20.30 -24.47 -13.33
C LYS A 163 -20.28 -23.87 -14.74
N ILE A 164 -19.46 -22.85 -14.99
CA ILE A 164 -19.27 -22.28 -16.33
C ILE A 164 -18.72 -23.36 -17.26
N GLY A 165 -19.42 -23.64 -18.35
CA GLY A 165 -19.01 -24.65 -19.34
C GLY A 165 -19.31 -26.11 -18.97
N LYS A 166 -19.92 -26.41 -17.81
CA LYS A 166 -20.42 -27.77 -17.51
C LYS A 166 -21.76 -28.00 -18.18
N ILE A 167 -21.76 -28.80 -19.23
CA ILE A 167 -22.96 -29.21 -19.96
C ILE A 167 -23.43 -30.56 -19.41
N ASN A 168 -24.64 -30.60 -18.83
CA ASN A 168 -25.24 -31.86 -18.38
C ASN A 168 -25.74 -32.66 -19.60
N LEU A 169 -24.91 -33.60 -20.08
CA LEU A 169 -25.21 -34.46 -21.23
C LEU A 169 -26.37 -35.45 -21.00
N ALA A 170 -26.86 -35.59 -19.76
CA ALA A 170 -27.96 -36.48 -19.39
C ALA A 170 -29.35 -35.79 -19.39
N ALA A 171 -29.43 -34.49 -19.68
CA ALA A 171 -30.70 -33.76 -19.78
C ALA A 171 -31.48 -34.27 -21.00
N THR A 172 -32.42 -35.18 -20.75
CA THR A 172 -33.17 -35.87 -21.78
C THR A 172 -34.49 -35.14 -22.03
N GLY A 173 -34.59 -34.39 -23.13
CA GLY A 173 -35.81 -34.01 -23.88
C GLY A 173 -36.96 -33.26 -23.18
N LYS A 174 -37.30 -33.59 -21.94
CA LYS A 174 -38.42 -33.03 -21.16
C LYS A 174 -38.00 -31.83 -20.32
N ASP A 175 -36.76 -31.79 -19.87
CA ASP A 175 -36.17 -30.65 -19.14
C ASP A 175 -35.80 -29.47 -20.07
N LEU A 176 -35.91 -29.67 -21.40
CA LEU A 176 -35.68 -28.63 -22.41
C LEU A 176 -36.93 -27.79 -22.70
N MET A 177 -38.10 -28.17 -22.16
CA MET A 177 -39.37 -27.47 -22.40
C MET A 177 -39.81 -26.60 -21.22
N ASP A 178 -39.09 -26.60 -20.11
CA ASP A 178 -39.23 -25.57 -19.07
C ASP A 178 -38.46 -24.32 -19.54
N GLU A 179 -39.10 -23.56 -20.43
CA GLU A 179 -38.59 -22.34 -21.08
C GLU A 179 -38.25 -21.18 -20.10
N GLU A 180 -38.37 -21.38 -18.79
CA GLU A 180 -37.83 -20.46 -17.77
C GLU A 180 -36.36 -20.76 -17.42
N LYS A 181 -35.80 -21.89 -17.88
CA LYS A 181 -34.40 -22.29 -17.68
C LYS A 181 -33.68 -22.70 -18.96
N THR A 182 -34.23 -22.38 -20.13
CA THR A 182 -33.49 -22.46 -21.40
C THR A 182 -32.71 -21.16 -21.63
N GLY A 183 -31.77 -20.88 -20.72
CA GLY A 183 -30.63 -20.00 -20.99
C GLY A 183 -29.56 -20.83 -21.67
N ASP A 184 -29.76 -21.03 -22.97
CA ASP A 184 -28.86 -21.74 -23.87
C ASP A 184 -27.44 -21.19 -23.78
N VAL A 185 -26.45 -22.07 -23.92
CA VAL A 185 -25.04 -21.88 -23.61
C VAL A 185 -24.46 -20.64 -24.30
N THR A 186 -24.48 -19.50 -23.62
CA THR A 186 -23.57 -18.41 -23.90
C THR A 186 -22.55 -18.39 -22.76
N ILE A 187 -21.29 -18.66 -23.12
CA ILE A 187 -20.16 -18.00 -22.46
C ILE A 187 -20.36 -16.51 -22.81
N ASP A 188 -21.37 -15.89 -22.22
CA ASP A 188 -21.63 -14.49 -22.43
C ASP A 188 -20.56 -13.78 -21.63
N LEU A 189 -19.53 -13.31 -22.32
CA LEU A 189 -18.44 -12.55 -21.73
C LEU A 189 -19.01 -11.43 -20.83
N PHE A 190 -20.16 -10.86 -21.21
CA PHE A 190 -20.85 -9.85 -20.42
C PHE A 190 -21.44 -10.41 -19.12
N ALA A 191 -21.97 -11.63 -19.10
CA ALA A 191 -22.43 -12.28 -17.88
C ALA A 191 -21.25 -12.63 -16.94
N ALA A 192 -20.13 -13.08 -17.49
CA ALA A 192 -18.92 -13.34 -16.70
C ALA A 192 -18.35 -12.05 -16.08
N ILE A 193 -18.31 -10.95 -16.85
CA ILE A 193 -17.90 -9.62 -16.36
C ILE A 193 -18.89 -9.08 -15.31
N ALA A 194 -20.19 -9.30 -15.48
CA ALA A 194 -21.18 -8.91 -14.49
C ALA A 194 -21.00 -9.68 -13.16
N MET A 195 -20.77 -10.99 -13.23
CA MET A 195 -20.47 -11.80 -12.05
C MET A 195 -19.18 -11.37 -11.34
N GLU A 196 -18.15 -10.98 -12.10
CA GLU A 196 -16.91 -10.40 -11.53
C GLU A 196 -17.20 -9.06 -10.83
N THR A 197 -18.02 -8.20 -11.45
CA THR A 197 -18.39 -6.90 -10.89
C THR A 197 -19.16 -7.06 -9.57
N ASP A 198 -20.12 -7.98 -9.52
CA ASP A 198 -20.87 -8.29 -8.30
C ASP A 198 -19.96 -8.85 -7.20
N ALA A 199 -18.97 -9.68 -7.56
CA ALA A 199 -17.99 -10.21 -6.61
C ALA A 199 -17.08 -9.11 -6.05
N ILE A 200 -16.66 -8.16 -6.90
CA ILE A 200 -15.89 -6.99 -6.48
C ILE A 200 -16.72 -6.14 -5.50
N ASP A 201 -18.01 -5.95 -5.76
CA ASP A 201 -18.89 -5.15 -4.90
C ASP A 201 -19.15 -5.81 -3.54
N GLU A 202 -19.32 -7.14 -3.50
CA GLU A 202 -19.42 -7.89 -2.24
C GLU A 202 -18.15 -7.73 -1.39
N ARG A 203 -16.97 -7.75 -2.02
CA ARG A 203 -15.66 -7.57 -1.36
C ARG A 203 -15.38 -6.12 -0.97
N LYS A 204 -15.99 -5.12 -1.62
CA LYS A 204 -15.91 -3.71 -1.16
C LYS A 204 -16.50 -3.56 0.25
N SER A 205 -17.58 -4.29 0.56
CA SER A 205 -18.18 -4.24 1.89
C SER A 205 -17.25 -4.78 2.99
N GLU A 206 -16.43 -5.78 2.67
CA GLU A 206 -15.45 -6.36 3.59
C GLU A 206 -14.36 -5.36 3.99
N LEU A 207 -13.94 -4.47 3.09
CA LEU A 207 -12.98 -3.41 3.41
C LEU A 207 -13.51 -2.45 4.48
N HIS A 208 -14.82 -2.22 4.51
CA HIS A 208 -15.46 -1.37 5.51
C HIS A 208 -15.62 -2.06 6.87
N THR A 209 -15.69 -3.39 6.87
CA THR A 209 -15.83 -4.20 8.09
C THR A 209 -14.49 -4.60 8.68
N SER A 210 -13.48 -4.84 7.86
CA SER A 210 -12.17 -5.34 8.26
C SER A 210 -11.17 -4.23 8.55
N GLN A 211 -10.81 -4.07 9.82
CA GLN A 211 -9.88 -3.02 10.23
C GLN A 211 -8.44 -3.33 9.86
N THR A 212 -8.07 -4.61 9.72
CA THR A 212 -6.72 -5.03 9.29
C THR A 212 -6.45 -4.62 7.84
N LEU A 213 -7.44 -4.75 6.95
CA LEU A 213 -7.36 -4.28 5.57
C LEU A 213 -7.37 -2.74 5.48
N GLY A 214 -8.16 -2.08 6.33
CA GLY A 214 -8.13 -0.62 6.45
C GLY A 214 -6.76 -0.09 6.89
N LEU A 215 -6.12 -0.75 7.86
CA LEU A 215 -4.79 -0.40 8.33
C LEU A 215 -3.72 -0.59 7.23
N LEU A 216 -3.79 -1.68 6.46
CA LEU A 216 -2.93 -1.88 5.30
C LEU A 216 -3.06 -0.74 4.28
N THR A 217 -4.29 -0.30 4.00
CA THR A 217 -4.56 0.86 3.15
C THR A 217 -3.92 2.13 3.72
N GLY A 218 -3.95 2.30 5.04
CA GLY A 218 -3.26 3.38 5.75
C GLY A 218 -1.74 3.38 5.53
N PHE A 219 -1.08 2.22 5.67
CA PHE A 219 0.37 2.09 5.45
C PHE A 219 0.79 2.41 4.02
N LEU A 220 0.04 1.90 3.04
CA LEU A 220 0.29 2.19 1.63
C LEU A 220 0.14 3.68 1.30
N SER A 221 -0.74 4.38 2.02
CA SER A 221 -0.98 5.80 1.83
C SER A 221 0.12 6.69 2.41
N VAL A 222 0.80 6.19 3.45
CA VAL A 222 1.94 6.85 4.13
C VAL A 222 3.28 6.49 3.48
N ASP A 223 3.26 5.70 2.41
CA ASP A 223 4.41 5.18 1.69
C ASP A 223 5.37 4.39 2.59
N ASP A 224 4.84 3.62 3.54
CA ASP A 224 5.62 2.73 4.41
C ASP A 224 5.54 1.29 3.90
N TRP A 225 6.53 0.90 3.08
CA TRP A 225 6.57 -0.43 2.48
C TRP A 225 6.90 -1.53 3.50
N TYR A 226 7.77 -1.28 4.47
CA TYR A 226 8.25 -2.33 5.38
C TYR A 226 7.10 -2.90 6.22
N HIS A 227 6.32 -2.03 6.86
CA HIS A 227 5.17 -2.44 7.66
C HIS A 227 4.02 -2.96 6.79
N ALA A 228 3.82 -2.39 5.60
CA ALA A 228 2.85 -2.91 4.64
C ALA A 228 3.20 -4.34 4.19
N HIS A 229 4.48 -4.62 3.92
CA HIS A 229 4.95 -5.95 3.50
C HIS A 229 4.72 -7.01 4.58
N VAL A 230 5.01 -6.68 5.85
CA VAL A 230 4.71 -7.58 6.99
C VAL A 230 3.21 -7.90 7.05
N LEU A 231 2.34 -6.91 6.82
CA LEU A 231 0.90 -7.15 6.76
C LEU A 231 0.47 -7.93 5.53
N PHE A 232 1.09 -7.73 4.36
CA PHE A 232 0.83 -8.53 3.17
C PHE A 232 1.20 -10.01 3.38
N GLU A 233 2.31 -10.30 4.07
CA GLU A 233 2.69 -11.68 4.39
C GLU A 233 1.68 -12.32 5.35
N ARG A 234 1.27 -11.61 6.42
CA ARG A 234 0.28 -12.10 7.39
C ARG A 234 -1.10 -12.29 6.77
N LEU A 235 -1.53 -11.37 5.92
CA LEU A 235 -2.85 -11.36 5.28
C LEU A 235 -2.84 -12.03 3.90
N SER A 236 -1.75 -12.71 3.52
CA SER A 236 -1.64 -13.43 2.25
C SER A 236 -2.83 -14.34 1.95
N PRO A 237 -3.42 -15.08 2.93
CA PRO A 237 -4.60 -15.91 2.69
C PRO A 237 -5.85 -15.14 2.25
N LEU A 238 -5.97 -13.84 2.57
CA LEU A 238 -7.13 -13.00 2.20
C LEU A 238 -7.01 -12.38 0.81
N ASN A 239 -5.84 -12.50 0.18
CA ASN A 239 -5.50 -11.82 -1.07
C ASN A 239 -5.86 -10.32 -1.07
N PRO A 240 -5.15 -9.48 -0.29
CA PRO A 240 -5.54 -8.07 -0.09
C PRO A 240 -5.51 -7.23 -1.37
N VAL A 241 -4.75 -7.65 -2.38
CA VAL A 241 -4.60 -6.92 -3.66
C VAL A 241 -5.84 -7.06 -4.56
N GLU A 242 -6.72 -8.01 -4.28
CA GLU A 242 -8.01 -8.10 -4.98
C GLU A 242 -8.85 -6.82 -4.79
N HIS A 243 -8.76 -6.18 -3.62
CA HIS A 243 -9.43 -4.91 -3.33
C HIS A 243 -8.84 -3.77 -4.15
N ILE A 244 -9.70 -3.08 -4.91
CA ILE A 244 -9.32 -1.99 -5.81
C ILE A 244 -8.53 -0.89 -5.09
N GLN A 245 -8.98 -0.45 -3.91
CA GLN A 245 -8.31 0.64 -3.17
C GLN A 245 -6.88 0.30 -2.73
N ILE A 246 -6.66 -0.94 -2.30
CA ILE A 246 -5.34 -1.45 -1.90
C ILE A 246 -4.44 -1.58 -3.13
N CYS A 247 -5.00 -2.13 -4.22
CA CYS A 247 -4.32 -2.27 -5.50
C CYS A 247 -3.87 -0.91 -6.06
N ASP A 248 -4.75 0.08 -6.14
CA ASP A 248 -4.44 1.43 -6.62
C ASP A 248 -3.38 2.12 -5.74
N SER A 249 -3.46 1.92 -4.42
CA SER A 249 -2.48 2.45 -3.48
C SER A 249 -1.10 1.81 -3.66
N LEU A 250 -1.06 0.50 -3.93
CA LEU A 250 0.17 -0.22 -4.26
C LEU A 250 0.74 0.22 -5.61
N PHE A 251 -0.11 0.42 -6.62
CA PHE A 251 0.29 0.92 -7.93
C PHE A 251 0.91 2.30 -7.86
N ARG A 252 0.35 3.21 -7.05
CA ARG A 252 0.93 4.53 -6.78
C ARG A 252 2.34 4.41 -6.19
N LEU A 253 2.57 3.45 -5.29
CA LEU A 253 3.87 3.22 -4.65
C LEU A 253 4.87 2.62 -5.64
N ILE A 254 4.44 1.66 -6.46
CA ILE A 254 5.22 1.11 -7.57
C ILE A 254 5.59 2.23 -8.55
N GLU A 255 4.62 3.03 -9.01
CA GLU A 255 4.84 4.13 -9.94
C GLU A 255 5.87 5.13 -9.38
N LYS A 256 5.77 5.48 -8.10
CA LYS A 256 6.74 6.34 -7.43
C LYS A 256 8.15 5.73 -7.44
N SER A 257 8.28 4.44 -7.17
CA SER A 257 9.57 3.73 -7.16
C SER A 257 10.20 3.59 -8.56
N ILE A 258 9.39 3.40 -9.61
CA ILE A 258 9.87 3.25 -10.99
C ILE A 258 10.06 4.59 -11.70
N SER A 259 9.50 5.69 -11.18
CA SER A 259 9.48 6.99 -11.86
C SER A 259 10.88 7.50 -12.25
N SER A 260 11.86 7.35 -11.35
CA SER A 260 13.24 7.76 -11.57
C SER A 260 13.95 6.87 -12.62
N PRO A 261 13.97 5.52 -12.47
CA PRO A 261 14.47 4.61 -13.51
C PRO A 261 13.80 4.81 -14.88
N TYR A 262 12.48 4.99 -14.90
CA TYR A 262 11.72 5.16 -16.14
C TYR A 262 12.10 6.46 -16.87
N TYR A 263 12.33 7.55 -16.13
CA TYR A 263 12.77 8.82 -16.72
C TYR A 263 14.14 8.68 -17.39
N VAL A 264 15.07 7.95 -16.77
CA VAL A 264 16.40 7.64 -17.32
C VAL A 264 16.28 6.87 -18.64
N ILE A 265 15.50 5.79 -18.66
CA ILE A 265 15.29 4.96 -19.87
C ILE A 265 14.63 5.78 -20.97
N ARG A 266 13.62 6.59 -20.62
CA ARG A 266 12.94 7.46 -21.57
C ARG A 266 13.90 8.46 -22.21
N GLN A 267 14.81 9.05 -21.44
CA GLN A 267 15.83 9.96 -21.98
C GLN A 267 16.80 9.23 -22.92
N ALA A 268 17.24 8.03 -22.58
CA ALA A 268 18.09 7.21 -23.44
C ALA A 268 17.39 6.85 -24.77
N HIS A 269 16.11 6.48 -24.75
CA HIS A 269 15.32 6.21 -25.94
C HIS A 269 15.08 7.45 -26.81
N LEU A 270 14.88 8.63 -26.20
CA LEU A 270 14.72 9.89 -26.94
C LEU A 270 16.03 10.37 -27.60
N GLN A 271 17.18 10.04 -27.02
CA GLN A 271 18.49 10.36 -27.59
C GLN A 271 18.92 9.38 -28.68
N ASN A 272 18.35 8.17 -28.72
CA ASN A 272 18.57 7.16 -29.76
C ASN A 272 17.26 6.76 -30.48
N PRO A 273 16.67 7.61 -31.35
CA PRO A 273 15.46 7.25 -32.09
C PRO A 273 15.68 6.22 -33.22
N GLY A 274 16.91 5.77 -33.45
CA GLY A 274 17.36 5.29 -34.76
C GLY A 274 17.66 3.79 -34.95
N LEU A 275 17.33 2.89 -34.01
CA LEU A 275 17.72 1.47 -34.14
C LEU A 275 16.57 0.45 -34.25
N SER A 276 15.33 0.90 -34.46
CA SER A 276 14.20 -0.01 -34.71
C SER A 276 13.47 0.30 -36.01
N ALA A 277 14.16 0.11 -37.14
CA ALA A 277 13.55 -0.23 -38.42
C ALA A 277 14.61 -0.97 -39.26
N GLY A 278 14.33 -2.21 -39.65
CA GLY A 278 15.28 -3.11 -40.29
C GLY A 278 15.93 -2.56 -41.57
N GLY A 279 17.23 -2.81 -41.72
CA GLY A 279 18.00 -2.52 -42.92
C GLY A 279 19.45 -3.03 -42.81
N SER A 280 19.82 -3.90 -43.74
CA SER A 280 21.08 -4.65 -43.91
C SER A 280 22.41 -3.87 -43.76
N THR A 281 23.44 -4.60 -43.29
CA THR A 281 24.89 -4.52 -43.59
C THR A 281 25.48 -3.22 -44.16
N ASP A 282 26.37 -2.56 -43.43
CA ASP A 282 27.83 -2.70 -43.62
C ASP A 282 28.63 -1.81 -42.65
N ALA A 283 29.84 -2.27 -42.32
CA ALA A 283 30.76 -1.67 -41.37
C ALA A 283 31.37 -0.34 -41.85
N MET A 284 31.49 0.64 -40.95
CA MET A 284 32.72 1.40 -40.73
C MET A 284 32.64 2.14 -39.38
N ASN A 285 33.71 1.97 -38.59
CA ASN A 285 33.94 2.65 -37.32
C ASN A 285 33.75 4.16 -37.44
N VAL A 286 32.79 4.68 -36.69
CA VAL A 286 32.77 6.07 -36.25
C VAL A 286 32.72 6.00 -34.74
N ASP A 287 33.77 6.49 -34.08
CA ASP A 287 33.82 6.67 -32.63
C ASP A 287 32.57 7.41 -32.17
N HIS A 288 31.65 6.67 -31.55
CA HIS A 288 30.51 7.27 -30.87
C HIS A 288 31.03 7.92 -29.58
N PRO A 289 30.72 9.21 -29.33
CA PRO A 289 31.07 9.83 -28.07
C PRO A 289 30.34 9.08 -26.96
N SER A 290 31.09 8.63 -25.97
CA SER A 290 30.66 8.03 -24.70
C SER A 290 29.28 8.50 -24.24
N GLY A 291 28.24 7.77 -24.65
CA GLY A 291 26.91 7.89 -24.06
C GLY A 291 27.00 7.26 -22.68
N HIS A 292 27.05 8.07 -21.63
CA HIS A 292 26.99 7.59 -20.26
C HIS A 292 25.60 6.96 -20.03
N GLY A 293 25.50 5.65 -20.27
CA GLY A 293 24.39 4.84 -19.75
C GLY A 293 24.40 5.01 -18.24
N SER A 294 23.36 5.64 -17.70
CA SER A 294 23.20 5.71 -16.25
C SER A 294 22.82 4.30 -15.80
N PHE A 295 23.65 3.70 -14.96
CA PHE A 295 23.36 2.40 -14.37
C PHE A 295 22.04 2.48 -13.61
N ILE A 296 21.11 1.61 -13.99
CA ILE A 296 19.81 1.48 -13.34
C ILE A 296 19.95 0.38 -12.30
N ASP A 297 19.90 0.75 -11.02
CA ASP A 297 19.74 -0.21 -9.93
C ASP A 297 18.29 -0.17 -9.43
N LEU A 298 17.68 -1.34 -9.26
CA LEU A 298 16.30 -1.45 -8.81
C LEU A 298 16.24 -1.93 -7.36
N PRO A 299 15.47 -1.24 -6.50
CA PRO A 299 15.32 -1.62 -5.10
C PRO A 299 14.72 -3.03 -4.98
N LYS A 300 15.15 -3.80 -3.97
CA LYS A 300 14.60 -5.15 -3.70
C LYS A 300 13.11 -5.08 -3.39
N GLU A 301 12.70 -3.98 -2.77
CA GLU A 301 11.34 -3.61 -2.42
C GLU A 301 10.43 -3.60 -3.66
N LEU A 302 10.93 -3.18 -4.84
CA LEU A 302 10.15 -3.21 -6.07
C LEU A 302 9.77 -4.63 -6.49
N PHE A 303 10.71 -5.57 -6.39
CA PHE A 303 10.44 -6.96 -6.74
C PHE A 303 9.47 -7.61 -5.73
N GLN A 304 9.57 -7.25 -4.45
CA GLN A 304 8.59 -7.66 -3.45
C GLN A 304 7.20 -7.09 -3.73
N MET A 305 7.11 -5.80 -4.11
CA MET A 305 5.86 -5.17 -4.52
C MET A 305 5.21 -5.87 -5.71
N LEU A 306 6.00 -6.20 -6.74
CA LEU A 306 5.52 -6.94 -7.91
C LEU A 306 5.05 -8.35 -7.54
N ALA A 307 5.78 -9.06 -6.68
CA ALA A 307 5.37 -10.37 -6.19
C ALA A 307 4.06 -10.31 -5.39
N CYS A 308 3.90 -9.31 -4.50
CA CYS A 308 2.66 -9.09 -3.77
C CYS A 308 1.49 -8.71 -4.69
N THR A 309 1.76 -7.95 -5.76
CA THR A 309 0.75 -7.53 -6.73
C THR A 309 0.14 -8.72 -7.48
N GLY A 310 0.94 -9.76 -7.75
CA GLY A 310 0.47 -10.95 -8.44
C GLY A 310 -0.19 -10.62 -9.79
N PRO A 311 -1.34 -11.23 -10.13
CA PRO A 311 -1.96 -11.07 -11.45
C PRO A 311 -2.66 -9.72 -11.65
N PHE A 312 -2.82 -8.89 -10.62
CA PHE A 312 -3.73 -7.72 -10.66
C PHE A 312 -3.22 -6.51 -11.46
N LEU A 313 -1.97 -6.51 -11.93
CA LEU A 313 -1.39 -5.42 -12.72
C LEU A 313 -2.12 -5.20 -14.08
N TYR A 314 -2.99 -6.12 -14.50
CA TYR A 314 -3.87 -5.95 -15.66
C TYR A 314 -4.78 -4.72 -15.57
N ARG A 315 -5.11 -4.28 -14.35
CA ARG A 315 -6.00 -3.13 -14.10
C ARG A 315 -5.38 -1.80 -14.54
N ASP A 316 -4.04 -1.69 -14.52
CA ASP A 316 -3.31 -0.53 -15.04
C ASP A 316 -2.32 -0.95 -16.13
N THR A 317 -2.81 -0.92 -17.36
CA THR A 317 -2.01 -1.25 -18.56
C THR A 317 -0.87 -0.26 -18.81
N MET A 318 -0.96 0.99 -18.32
CA MET A 318 0.12 1.97 -18.47
C MET A 318 1.26 1.67 -17.50
N LEU A 319 0.92 1.34 -16.24
CA LEU A 319 1.91 0.92 -15.27
C LEU A 319 2.60 -0.39 -15.70
N LEU A 320 1.82 -1.36 -16.20
CA LEU A 320 2.34 -2.62 -16.74
C LEU A 320 3.42 -2.38 -17.81
N GLN A 321 3.16 -1.50 -18.78
CA GLN A 321 4.13 -1.14 -19.82
C GLN A 321 5.37 -0.42 -19.24
N LYS A 322 5.18 0.51 -18.30
CA LYS A 322 6.30 1.19 -17.63
C LYS A 322 7.20 0.19 -16.90
N VAL A 323 6.62 -0.77 -16.18
CA VAL A 323 7.35 -1.83 -15.47
C VAL A 323 8.13 -2.71 -16.45
N CYS A 324 7.52 -3.16 -17.55
CA CYS A 324 8.22 -3.95 -18.57
C CYS A 324 9.45 -3.23 -19.11
N ARG A 325 9.31 -1.94 -19.47
CA ARG A 325 10.42 -1.11 -19.94
C ARG A 325 11.52 -0.93 -18.91
N VAL A 326 11.15 -0.74 -17.64
CA VAL A 326 12.11 -0.58 -16.53
C VAL A 326 12.88 -1.88 -16.27
N LEU A 327 12.21 -3.02 -16.26
CA LEU A 327 12.86 -4.32 -16.09
C LEU A 327 13.77 -4.66 -17.26
N ARG A 328 13.36 -4.35 -18.49
CA ARG A 328 14.22 -4.48 -19.68
C ARG A 328 15.45 -3.58 -19.57
N GLY A 329 15.28 -2.31 -19.21
CA GLY A 329 16.38 -1.38 -19.00
C GLY A 329 17.36 -1.82 -17.90
N TYR A 330 16.84 -2.38 -16.80
CA TYR A 330 17.63 -2.97 -15.71
C TYR A 330 18.46 -4.18 -16.19
N TYR A 331 17.85 -5.09 -16.95
CA TYR A 331 18.55 -6.25 -17.51
C TYR A 331 19.62 -5.85 -18.55
N LEU A 332 19.32 -4.90 -19.44
CA LEU A 332 20.27 -4.38 -20.42
C LEU A 332 21.44 -3.65 -19.75
N SER A 333 21.17 -2.85 -18.70
CA SER A 333 22.22 -2.19 -17.91
C SER A 333 23.17 -3.21 -17.26
N ALA A 334 22.62 -4.32 -16.75
CA ALA A 334 23.43 -5.41 -16.19
C ALA A 334 24.27 -6.14 -17.25
N LEU A 335 23.77 -6.28 -18.49
CA LEU A 335 24.52 -6.84 -19.62
C LEU A 335 25.64 -5.92 -20.11
N GLU A 336 25.39 -4.61 -20.17
CA GLU A 336 26.40 -3.61 -20.54
C GLU A 336 27.55 -3.58 -19.52
N LEU A 337 27.25 -3.70 -18.23
CA LEU A 337 28.27 -3.81 -17.18
C LEU A 337 29.20 -5.03 -17.35
N VAL A 338 28.67 -6.17 -17.76
CA VAL A 338 29.49 -7.36 -18.05
C VAL A 338 30.31 -7.17 -19.32
N SER A 339 29.75 -6.51 -20.34
CA SER A 339 30.42 -6.25 -21.62
C SER A 339 31.56 -5.22 -21.51
N HIS A 340 31.42 -4.23 -20.60
CA HIS A 340 32.44 -3.23 -20.31
C HIS A 340 33.41 -3.62 -19.18
N GLY A 341 33.14 -4.71 -18.46
CA GLY A 341 33.95 -5.20 -17.33
C GLY A 341 35.38 -5.63 -17.67
N ASP A 342 35.74 -5.71 -18.95
CA ASP A 342 37.13 -5.96 -19.41
C ASP A 342 37.90 -4.66 -19.72
N GLY A 343 37.29 -3.47 -19.56
CA GLY A 343 37.89 -2.19 -19.91
C GLY A 343 37.49 -1.04 -18.98
N VAL A 344 38.40 -0.72 -18.04
CA VAL A 344 38.47 0.52 -17.24
C VAL A 344 37.31 0.76 -16.25
N LEU A 345 37.58 0.46 -14.99
CA LEU A 345 36.78 0.88 -13.83
C LEU A 345 36.61 2.41 -13.81
N ASN A 346 35.40 2.88 -14.14
CA ASN A 346 35.03 4.27 -13.95
C ASN A 346 34.70 4.47 -12.45
N PRO A 347 35.36 5.40 -11.73
CA PRO A 347 35.30 5.50 -10.27
C PRO A 347 33.99 6.08 -9.72
N GLN A 348 32.94 6.21 -10.54
CA GLN A 348 31.63 6.75 -10.16
C GLN A 348 30.56 5.67 -9.92
N PHE A 349 30.81 4.41 -10.30
CA PHE A 349 29.89 3.33 -10.00
C PHE A 349 30.28 2.65 -8.69
N HIS A 350 29.53 2.92 -7.61
CA HIS A 350 29.54 2.08 -6.42
C HIS A 350 28.89 0.71 -6.72
N VAL A 351 29.48 -0.09 -7.62
CA VAL A 351 29.09 -1.50 -7.77
C VAL A 351 29.73 -2.26 -6.63
N ILE A 352 28.94 -2.57 -5.61
CA ILE A 352 29.33 -3.51 -4.55
C ILE A 352 29.23 -4.92 -5.15
N GLY A 353 30.28 -5.40 -5.84
CA GLY A 353 30.39 -6.82 -6.22
C GLY A 353 30.76 -7.13 -7.68
N ASN A 354 30.90 -8.42 -7.97
CA ASN A 354 31.31 -8.96 -9.27
C ASN A 354 30.20 -8.77 -10.32
N PRO A 355 30.47 -8.16 -11.50
CA PRO A 355 29.45 -7.88 -12.53
C PRO A 355 28.71 -9.13 -13.02
N HIS A 356 29.35 -10.30 -13.03
CA HIS A 356 28.69 -11.56 -13.39
C HIS A 356 27.67 -12.04 -12.34
N LEU A 357 27.91 -11.75 -11.05
CA LEU A 357 26.95 -12.05 -9.98
C LEU A 357 25.74 -11.13 -10.09
N HIS A 358 25.97 -9.84 -10.36
CA HIS A 358 24.91 -8.86 -10.60
C HIS A 358 24.02 -9.24 -11.78
N LEU A 359 24.60 -9.68 -12.91
CA LEU A 359 23.81 -10.17 -14.05
C LEU A 359 22.96 -11.40 -13.68
N LYS A 360 23.53 -12.34 -12.92
CA LYS A 360 22.79 -13.54 -12.49
C LYS A 360 21.63 -13.19 -11.55
N GLU A 361 21.85 -12.27 -10.62
CA GLU A 361 20.83 -11.78 -9.70
C GLU A 361 19.75 -10.98 -10.45
N ALA A 362 20.15 -10.09 -11.36
CA ALA A 362 19.22 -9.34 -12.19
C ALA A 362 18.33 -10.25 -13.03
N ARG A 363 18.92 -11.28 -13.65
CA ARG A 363 18.18 -12.30 -14.41
C ARG A 363 17.15 -13.02 -13.55
N LEU A 364 17.54 -13.52 -12.38
CA LEU A 364 16.64 -14.24 -11.48
C LEU A 364 15.46 -13.35 -11.04
N ARG A 365 15.74 -12.10 -10.64
CA ARG A 365 14.69 -11.17 -10.22
C ARG A 365 13.72 -10.79 -11.35
N VAL A 366 14.21 -10.68 -12.59
CA VAL A 366 13.36 -10.43 -13.76
C VAL A 366 12.53 -11.66 -14.10
N GLU A 367 13.10 -12.87 -14.07
CA GLU A 367 12.38 -14.13 -14.25
C GLU A 367 11.28 -14.29 -13.19
N ASP A 368 11.58 -13.99 -11.93
CA ASP A 368 10.60 -14.01 -10.83
C ASP A 368 9.48 -12.98 -11.05
N ALA A 369 9.80 -11.75 -11.45
CA ALA A 369 8.79 -10.72 -11.74
C ALA A 369 7.90 -11.08 -12.94
N LEU A 370 8.47 -11.70 -13.98
CA LEU A 370 7.73 -12.20 -15.13
C LEU A 370 6.75 -13.30 -14.72
N GLY A 371 7.21 -14.28 -13.93
CA GLY A 371 6.40 -15.40 -13.49
C GLY A 371 5.33 -15.03 -12.47
N ALA A 372 5.66 -14.17 -11.50
CA ALA A 372 4.76 -13.82 -10.40
C ALA A 372 3.69 -12.80 -10.81
N CYS A 373 4.02 -11.86 -11.71
CA CYS A 373 3.16 -10.70 -11.99
C CYS A 373 2.83 -10.52 -13.47
N LEU A 374 3.85 -10.35 -14.33
CA LEU A 374 3.62 -9.87 -15.69
C LEU A 374 2.87 -10.86 -16.58
N LEU A 375 3.25 -12.15 -16.56
CA LEU A 375 2.59 -13.18 -17.37
C LEU A 375 1.16 -13.47 -16.87
N PRO A 376 0.90 -13.65 -15.56
CA PRO A 376 -0.45 -13.76 -15.06
C PRO A 376 -1.33 -12.54 -15.39
N SER A 377 -0.77 -11.32 -15.30
CA SER A 377 -1.51 -10.11 -15.69
C SER A 377 -1.84 -10.08 -17.17
N LEU A 378 -0.93 -10.49 -18.06
CA LEU A 378 -1.20 -10.53 -19.49
C LEU A 378 -2.38 -11.46 -19.84
N GLN A 379 -2.56 -12.56 -19.11
CA GLN A 379 -3.70 -13.47 -19.30
C GLN A 379 -5.06 -12.82 -19.01
N LEU A 380 -5.07 -11.82 -18.12
CA LEU A 380 -6.29 -11.09 -17.71
C LEU A 380 -6.53 -9.80 -18.51
N VAL A 381 -5.53 -9.30 -19.25
CA VAL A 381 -5.70 -8.09 -20.07
C VAL A 381 -6.59 -8.41 -21.29
N PRO A 382 -7.74 -7.73 -21.47
CA PRO A 382 -8.57 -7.94 -22.65
C PRO A 382 -7.88 -7.41 -23.91
N ALA A 383 -7.57 -8.30 -24.85
CA ALA A 383 -7.15 -8.04 -26.23
C ALA A 383 -6.31 -6.77 -26.45
N ASN A 384 -5.13 -6.68 -25.81
CA ASN A 384 -4.20 -5.56 -25.96
C ASN A 384 -2.84 -6.03 -26.55
N PRO A 385 -2.69 -6.01 -27.89
CA PRO A 385 -1.47 -6.45 -28.56
C PRO A 385 -0.23 -5.62 -28.19
N ALA A 386 -0.40 -4.33 -27.85
CA ALA A 386 0.72 -3.46 -27.50
C ALA A 386 1.39 -3.90 -26.19
N VAL A 387 0.59 -4.27 -25.18
CA VAL A 387 1.10 -4.83 -23.93
C VAL A 387 1.77 -6.18 -24.17
N GLY A 388 1.15 -7.03 -25.00
CA GLY A 388 1.73 -8.34 -25.35
C GLY A 388 3.10 -8.23 -26.03
N GLN A 389 3.25 -7.26 -26.94
CA GLN A 389 4.52 -6.99 -27.61
C GLN A 389 5.60 -6.50 -26.63
N GLU A 390 5.25 -5.62 -25.68
CA GLU A 390 6.21 -5.10 -24.69
C GLU A 390 6.67 -6.16 -23.68
N ILE A 391 5.85 -7.19 -23.40
CA ILE A 391 6.25 -8.33 -22.57
C ILE A 391 7.08 -9.35 -23.36
N TRP A 392 6.84 -9.44 -24.68
CA TRP A 392 7.59 -10.33 -25.56
C TRP A 392 9.01 -9.84 -25.82
N GLU A 393 9.21 -8.52 -25.90
CA GLU A 393 10.51 -7.86 -26.02
C GLU A 393 11.33 -7.86 -24.73
#